data_AF-A0A5C6APX9-F1
#
_entry.id   AF-A0A5C6APX9-F1
#
_cell.length_a   1.000
_cell.length_b   1.000
_cell.length_c   1.000
_cell.angle_alpha   90.00
_cell.angle_beta   90.00
_cell.angle_gamma   90.00
#
_symmetry.space_group_name_H-M   'P 1'
#
loop_
_entity.id
_entity.type
_entity.pdbx_description
1 polymer ?
#
loop_
_entity_poly.entity_id
_entity_poly.type
_entity_poly.pdbx_seq_one_letter_code
_entity_poly.pdbx_strand_id
1 'polypeptide(L)'
;MRHPLLAFAALAVILPLGCNQAPNDPAVDPSEFPKALVALESQTEEIFAAFDADDPKSADRPLHQIGKTFNSIKRLAKPAGLTDQQLTELDDATGVLLDAFGELHKPMHQATFPEDFDFEPIREKINEGLVKLRAAVPAEMAAKMEAAAAKRAEAAPPADASPDAEASPADEAAAPDQPADDTGARLTRPGPFRLVSAGPAARAPLCPTVMLFDAESLDSAAERVNRAAEIVAVAPPGDRWVQFVPTLHTRLNEDLTIDAYGLQGSRRGPWESASNFTVATDDLADRFRDAFAAAIGQAVRRGLNVSLLPHLDPAGGPVNEWRNLYRFAPGDVIGPGSYESLLIDPLADAVEAGATSDTRVDFALSGEMGRSLFEHPADYLQLVRRLRERFATNPRTAGVRLGVALNWSGLAGELDQATINRGAVAELFAAFDFVAFSCYAPVSVPPTPQDFQQATQNFLQELRSLGGDLPPEARLVYAEAGIGGDTVRPGADGPVYATPAEVAAKPYEGRGSSRLSPWTNPALAELRQQYHAALCEYLQNGPDTTPPIDKAFLWSEGPWDPQGVAGERFRDDAIADAIDQHNAVDPN
;
A
#
# COMPACT_ATOMS: atom_id res chain seq x y z
N MET A 1 -8.81 -69.62 43.01
CA MET A 1 -7.40 -69.22 42.78
C MET A 1 -7.35 -67.71 42.57
N ARG A 2 -6.32 -67.07 43.13
CA ARG A 2 -5.89 -65.65 43.00
C ARG A 2 -6.37 -64.66 44.09
N HIS A 3 -5.38 -64.27 44.89
CA HIS A 3 -5.14 -63.09 45.74
C HIS A 3 -5.29 -61.73 44.98
N PRO A 4 -4.96 -60.56 45.57
CA PRO A 4 -5.33 -59.97 46.86
C PRO A 4 -5.80 -58.49 46.73
N LEU A 5 -6.27 -57.91 47.84
CA LEU A 5 -6.37 -56.46 48.07
C LEU A 5 -4.97 -55.83 48.17
N LEU A 6 -4.72 -54.75 47.44
CA LEU A 6 -3.59 -53.84 47.66
C LEU A 6 -3.98 -52.41 47.31
N ALA A 7 -3.77 -51.53 48.29
CA ALA A 7 -4.04 -50.10 48.26
C ALA A 7 -3.07 -49.35 47.33
N PHE A 8 -3.56 -48.33 46.64
CA PHE A 8 -2.74 -47.25 46.10
C PHE A 8 -3.43 -45.91 46.39
N ALA A 9 -2.79 -45.11 47.22
CA ALA A 9 -3.08 -43.70 47.39
C ALA A 9 -2.55 -42.95 46.16
N ALA A 10 -3.44 -42.29 45.42
CA ALA A 10 -3.08 -41.41 44.32
C ALA A 10 -2.88 -39.98 44.86
N LEU A 11 -1.63 -39.54 44.88
CA LEU A 11 -1.24 -38.15 45.09
C LEU A 11 -1.50 -37.40 43.76
N ALA A 12 -2.52 -36.55 43.72
CA ALA A 12 -2.79 -35.68 42.58
C ALA A 12 -1.87 -34.45 42.65
N VAL A 13 -0.86 -34.40 41.79
CA VAL A 13 -0.11 -33.18 41.49
C VAL A 13 -0.90 -32.41 40.44
N ILE A 14 -1.51 -31.30 40.83
CA ILE A 14 -2.09 -30.32 39.92
C ILE A 14 -0.96 -29.38 39.48
N LEU A 15 -0.50 -29.54 38.24
CA LEU A 15 0.34 -28.52 37.58
C LEU A 15 -0.59 -27.46 36.97
N PRO A 16 -0.37 -26.16 37.20
CA PRO A 16 -1.09 -25.13 36.48
C PRO A 16 -0.61 -25.11 35.03
N LEU A 17 -1.50 -25.48 34.10
CA LEU A 17 -1.32 -25.21 32.67
C LEU A 17 -1.39 -23.71 32.47
N GLY A 18 -0.21 -23.07 32.36
CA GLY A 18 -0.10 -21.69 31.91
C GLY A 18 -0.64 -21.56 30.49
N CYS A 19 -1.32 -20.44 30.21
CA CYS A 19 -1.77 -20.07 28.89
C CYS A 19 -0.56 -19.95 27.95
N ASN A 20 -0.27 -21.02 27.22
CA ASN A 20 0.75 -21.03 26.17
C ASN A 20 0.24 -20.19 24.99
N GLN A 21 1.04 -19.21 24.59
CA GLN A 21 0.92 -18.54 23.30
C GLN A 21 0.75 -19.57 22.19
N ALA A 22 -0.10 -19.26 21.21
CA ALA A 22 -0.24 -20.09 20.03
C ALA A 22 1.15 -20.21 19.36
N PRO A 23 1.60 -21.41 18.96
CA PRO A 23 2.96 -21.66 18.50
C PRO A 23 3.38 -20.94 17.19
N ASN A 24 2.57 -20.04 16.66
CA ASN A 24 2.77 -19.38 15.35
C ASN A 24 2.68 -17.84 15.38
N ASP A 25 2.63 -17.19 16.55
CA ASP A 25 2.75 -15.73 16.58
C ASP A 25 4.17 -15.32 16.16
N PRO A 26 4.34 -14.35 15.23
CA PRO A 26 5.67 -13.90 14.81
C PRO A 26 6.47 -13.44 16.03
N ALA A 27 7.74 -13.84 16.09
CA ALA A 27 8.63 -13.45 17.19
C ALA A 27 8.66 -11.93 17.28
N VAL A 28 8.13 -11.40 18.39
CA VAL A 28 8.09 -9.97 18.66
C VAL A 28 9.42 -9.57 19.31
N ASP A 29 10.14 -8.58 18.75
CA ASP A 29 11.35 -8.04 19.38
C ASP A 29 10.97 -7.18 20.61
N PRO A 30 11.32 -7.60 21.84
CA PRO A 30 11.02 -6.84 23.04
C PRO A 30 11.68 -5.46 23.09
N SER A 31 12.75 -5.24 22.32
CA SER A 31 13.47 -3.97 22.26
C SER A 31 12.67 -2.83 21.62
N GLU A 32 11.57 -3.15 20.93
CA GLU A 32 10.65 -2.19 20.32
C GLU A 32 9.67 -1.56 21.33
N PHE A 33 9.49 -2.16 22.52
CA PHE A 33 8.52 -1.67 23.50
C PHE A 33 8.79 -0.20 23.95
N PRO A 34 10.03 0.20 24.31
CA PRO A 34 10.30 1.59 24.65
C PRO A 34 10.08 2.56 23.48
N LYS A 35 10.30 2.12 22.24
CA LYS A 35 10.08 2.95 21.04
C LYS A 35 8.59 3.23 20.84
N ALA A 36 7.74 2.22 21.03
CA ALA A 36 6.29 2.38 20.95
C ALA A 36 5.75 3.37 21.99
N LEU A 37 6.28 3.34 23.22
CA LEU A 37 5.94 4.31 24.27
C LEU A 37 6.35 5.74 23.90
N VAL A 38 7.56 5.92 23.37
CA VAL A 38 8.08 7.23 22.92
C VAL A 38 7.27 7.77 21.72
N ALA A 39 6.82 6.88 20.83
CA ALA A 39 5.96 7.24 19.70
C ALA A 39 4.59 7.74 20.14
N LEU A 40 3.98 7.11 21.15
CA LEU A 40 2.69 7.54 21.71
C LEU A 40 2.75 8.97 22.27
N GLU A 41 3.81 9.28 23.03
CA GLU A 41 4.02 10.64 23.54
C GLU A 41 4.26 11.65 22.41
N SER A 42 5.05 11.29 21.41
CA SER A 42 5.29 12.15 20.25
C SER A 42 4.00 12.48 19.51
N GLN A 43 3.15 11.47 19.26
CA GLN A 43 1.84 11.66 18.63
C GLN A 43 0.92 12.53 19.49
N THR A 44 1.00 12.39 20.81
CA THR A 44 0.24 13.24 21.75
C THR A 44 0.70 14.69 21.71
N GLU A 45 2.02 14.93 21.66
CA GLU A 45 2.61 16.25 21.51
C GLU A 45 2.20 16.92 20.18
N GLU A 46 2.17 16.17 19.07
CA GLU A 46 1.69 16.64 17.77
C GLU A 46 0.20 17.06 17.82
N ILE A 47 -0.63 16.28 18.50
CA ILE A 47 -2.04 16.62 18.72
C ILE A 47 -2.14 17.91 19.52
N PHE A 48 -1.41 18.03 20.63
CA PHE A 48 -1.45 19.25 21.46
C PHE A 48 -1.02 20.48 20.67
N ALA A 49 0.07 20.37 19.88
CA ALA A 49 0.56 21.45 19.05
C ALA A 49 -0.46 21.90 17.99
N ALA A 50 -1.21 20.98 17.39
CA ALA A 50 -2.26 21.31 16.42
C ALA A 50 -3.40 22.13 17.08
N PHE A 51 -3.81 21.76 18.29
CA PHE A 51 -4.80 22.54 19.05
C PHE A 51 -4.26 23.88 19.54
N ASP A 52 -3.02 23.94 20.00
CA ASP A 52 -2.36 25.19 20.41
C ASP A 52 -2.20 26.17 19.24
N ALA A 53 -2.11 25.66 18.01
CA ALA A 53 -2.03 26.43 16.78
C ALA A 53 -3.41 26.80 16.18
N ASP A 54 -4.51 26.50 16.87
CA ASP A 54 -5.89 26.69 16.37
C ASP A 54 -6.15 25.97 15.02
N ASP A 55 -5.46 24.84 14.79
CA ASP A 55 -5.65 23.97 13.63
C ASP A 55 -5.98 22.53 14.07
N PRO A 56 -7.16 22.30 14.66
CA PRO A 56 -7.55 20.97 15.13
C PRO A 56 -7.57 19.91 14.01
N LYS A 57 -7.69 20.31 12.74
CA LYS A 57 -7.70 19.37 11.62
C LYS A 57 -6.36 18.68 11.42
N SER A 58 -5.24 19.35 11.70
CA SER A 58 -3.92 18.70 11.58
C SER A 58 -3.65 17.67 12.69
N ALA A 59 -4.48 17.61 13.75
CA ALA A 59 -4.45 16.53 14.74
C ALA A 59 -5.07 15.21 14.24
N ASP A 60 -5.81 15.19 13.13
CA ASP A 60 -6.60 14.02 12.71
C ASP A 60 -5.72 12.81 12.38
N ARG A 61 -4.65 13.08 11.64
CA ARG A 61 -3.69 12.05 11.26
C ARG A 61 -2.98 11.40 12.45
N PRO A 62 -2.31 12.15 13.37
CA PRO A 62 -1.67 11.52 14.53
C PRO A 62 -2.67 10.79 15.42
N LEU A 63 -3.90 11.29 15.53
CA LEU A 63 -4.98 10.64 16.28
C LEU A 63 -5.36 9.27 15.70
N HIS A 64 -5.45 9.13 14.38
CA HIS A 64 -5.64 7.81 13.74
C HIS A 64 -4.46 6.85 13.92
N GLN A 65 -3.22 7.37 14.03
CA GLN A 65 -2.05 6.52 14.26
C GLN A 65 -1.93 6.02 15.70
N ILE A 66 -2.50 6.73 16.68
CA ILE A 66 -2.43 6.36 18.10
C ILE A 66 -3.02 4.98 18.38
N GLY A 67 -4.10 4.58 17.69
CA GLY A 67 -4.68 3.24 17.82
C GLY A 67 -3.68 2.13 17.50
N LYS A 68 -2.88 2.30 16.43
CA LYS A 68 -1.82 1.35 16.03
C LYS A 68 -0.70 1.31 17.07
N THR A 69 -0.35 2.46 17.64
CA THR A 69 0.64 2.55 18.72
C THR A 69 0.18 1.82 19.98
N PHE A 70 -1.08 1.96 20.40
CA PHE A 70 -1.63 1.21 21.53
C PHE A 70 -1.59 -0.30 21.33
N ASN A 71 -1.99 -0.77 20.14
CA ASN A 71 -1.92 -2.19 19.80
C ASN A 71 -0.48 -2.72 19.88
N SER A 72 0.48 -1.91 19.44
CA SER A 72 1.91 -2.24 19.52
C SER A 72 2.37 -2.34 20.98
N ILE A 73 2.05 -1.35 21.82
CA ILE A 73 2.36 -1.34 23.26
C ILE A 73 1.82 -2.61 23.94
N LYS A 74 0.53 -2.93 23.76
CA LYS A 74 -0.09 -4.10 24.39
C LYS A 74 0.57 -5.41 23.97
N ARG A 75 0.88 -5.57 22.67
CA ARG A 75 1.54 -6.76 22.13
C ARG A 75 2.98 -6.93 22.65
N LEU A 76 3.69 -5.82 22.81
CA LEU A 76 5.11 -5.78 23.18
C LEU A 76 5.37 -5.86 24.69
N ALA A 77 4.41 -5.48 25.52
CA ALA A 77 4.57 -5.33 26.97
C ALA A 77 5.05 -6.61 27.67
N LYS A 78 4.37 -7.74 27.45
CA LYS A 78 4.72 -9.01 28.09
C LYS A 78 6.07 -9.58 27.61
N PRO A 79 6.38 -9.61 26.29
CA PRO A 79 7.72 -9.92 25.80
C PRO A 79 8.82 -9.03 26.38
N ALA A 80 8.51 -7.76 26.65
CA ALA A 80 9.42 -6.79 27.27
C ALA A 80 9.66 -7.02 28.78
N GLY A 81 9.09 -8.08 29.35
CA GLY A 81 9.36 -8.49 30.73
C GLY A 81 8.52 -7.76 31.77
N LEU A 82 7.42 -7.11 31.38
CA LEU A 82 6.49 -6.52 32.33
C LEU A 82 5.85 -7.61 33.20
N THR A 83 5.73 -7.34 34.50
CA THR A 83 5.03 -8.20 35.45
C THR A 83 3.52 -8.14 35.24
N ASP A 84 2.76 -9.15 35.69
CA ASP A 84 1.30 -9.15 35.56
C ASP A 84 0.63 -7.92 36.20
N GLN A 85 1.19 -7.41 37.30
CA GLN A 85 0.74 -6.17 37.92
C GLN A 85 0.96 -4.97 36.99
N GLN A 86 2.17 -4.83 36.43
CA GLN A 86 2.48 -3.78 35.47
C GLN A 86 1.64 -3.87 34.19
N LEU A 87 1.34 -5.08 33.72
CA LEU A 87 0.46 -5.29 32.58
C LEU A 87 -0.97 -4.80 32.87
N THR A 88 -1.46 -5.02 34.09
CA THR A 88 -2.77 -4.51 34.52
C THR A 88 -2.77 -2.99 34.60
N GLU A 89 -1.78 -2.41 35.26
CA GLU A 89 -1.63 -0.95 35.39
C GLU A 89 -1.43 -0.28 34.03
N LEU A 90 -0.72 -0.94 33.10
CA LEU A 90 -0.55 -0.49 31.73
C LEU A 90 -1.87 -0.52 30.97
N ASP A 91 -2.66 -1.59 31.09
CA ASP A 91 -3.96 -1.69 30.44
C ASP A 91 -4.90 -0.59 30.94
N ASP A 92 -4.97 -0.38 32.26
CA ASP A 92 -5.73 0.70 32.89
C ASP A 92 -5.30 2.08 32.37
N ALA A 93 -4.00 2.35 32.29
CA ALA A 93 -3.46 3.62 31.78
C ALA A 93 -3.80 3.81 30.29
N THR A 94 -3.68 2.77 29.47
CA THR A 94 -4.06 2.84 28.04
C THR A 94 -5.56 3.03 27.86
N GLY A 95 -6.39 2.47 28.75
CA GLY A 95 -7.84 2.68 28.76
C GLY A 95 -8.21 4.15 28.99
N VAL A 96 -7.59 4.80 29.99
CA VAL A 96 -7.79 6.24 30.25
C VAL A 96 -7.42 7.09 29.04
N LEU A 97 -6.30 6.78 28.38
CA LEU A 97 -5.88 7.51 27.19
C LEU A 97 -6.82 7.28 26.00
N LEU A 98 -7.22 6.03 25.75
CA LEU A 98 -8.16 5.69 24.67
C LEU A 98 -9.51 6.40 24.85
N ASP A 99 -10.03 6.44 26.07
CA ASP A 99 -11.26 7.16 26.37
C ASP A 99 -11.11 8.66 26.09
N ALA A 100 -10.01 9.27 26.53
CA ALA A 100 -9.75 10.70 26.31
C ALA A 100 -9.54 11.03 24.81
N PHE A 101 -8.81 10.20 24.07
CA PHE A 101 -8.66 10.36 22.62
C PHE A 101 -9.98 10.11 21.87
N GLY A 102 -10.83 9.19 22.34
CA GLY A 102 -12.17 8.98 21.78
C GLY A 102 -13.08 10.19 21.99
N GLU A 103 -13.00 10.85 23.15
CA GLU A 103 -13.68 12.12 23.40
C GLU A 103 -13.19 13.24 22.45
N LEU A 104 -11.88 13.28 22.18
CA LEU A 104 -11.26 14.23 21.25
C LEU A 104 -11.64 13.98 19.78
N HIS A 105 -11.69 12.71 19.37
CA HIS A 105 -11.91 12.30 17.98
C HIS A 105 -13.33 12.60 17.49
N LYS A 106 -14.32 12.45 18.37
CA LYS A 106 -15.73 12.66 18.05
C LYS A 106 -16.06 14.03 17.40
N PRO A 107 -15.61 15.18 17.92
CA PRO A 107 -15.84 16.49 17.29
C PRO A 107 -15.07 16.68 15.97
N MET A 108 -13.96 15.96 15.76
CA MET A 108 -13.14 16.10 14.54
C MET A 108 -13.82 15.54 13.29
N HIS A 109 -14.73 14.57 13.45
CA HIS A 109 -15.52 13.98 12.35
C HIS A 109 -16.81 14.74 12.03
N GLN A 110 -17.08 15.85 12.72
CA GLN A 110 -18.22 16.69 12.38
C GLN A 110 -17.89 17.54 11.14
N ALA A 111 -18.91 17.82 10.32
CA ALA A 111 -18.75 18.65 9.10
C ALA A 111 -18.12 20.02 9.39
N THR A 112 -18.35 20.54 10.60
CA THR A 112 -17.72 21.73 11.16
C THR A 112 -17.29 21.43 12.59
N PHE A 113 -16.05 21.75 12.92
CA PHE A 113 -15.55 21.63 14.29
C PHE A 113 -16.35 22.60 15.19
N PRO A 114 -16.82 22.17 16.39
CA PRO A 114 -17.64 23.04 17.23
C PRO A 114 -16.88 24.29 17.67
N GLU A 115 -17.48 25.48 17.49
CA GLU A 115 -16.86 26.77 17.85
C GLU A 115 -16.63 26.91 19.36
N ASP A 116 -17.39 26.19 20.18
CA ASP A 116 -17.33 26.18 21.64
C ASP A 116 -16.58 24.95 22.20
N PHE A 117 -15.85 24.22 21.37
CA PHE A 117 -15.08 23.07 21.82
C PHE A 117 -13.92 23.51 22.73
N ASP A 118 -13.98 23.11 23.99
CA ASP A 118 -12.91 23.33 24.97
C ASP A 118 -12.01 22.09 25.02
N PHE A 119 -10.78 22.25 24.52
CA PHE A 119 -9.79 21.17 24.48
C PHE A 119 -9.14 20.92 25.86
N GLU A 120 -9.09 21.91 26.75
CA GLU A 120 -8.30 21.83 27.99
C GLU A 120 -8.73 20.68 28.92
N PRO A 121 -10.03 20.40 29.14
CA PRO A 121 -10.43 19.25 29.96
C PRO A 121 -9.96 17.91 29.39
N ILE A 122 -9.89 17.78 28.06
CA ILE A 122 -9.41 16.57 27.40
C ILE A 122 -7.88 16.50 27.46
N ARG A 123 -7.18 17.63 27.28
CA ARG A 123 -5.73 17.75 27.47
C ARG A 123 -5.32 17.28 28.87
N GLU A 124 -6.05 17.69 29.91
CA GLU A 124 -5.82 17.26 31.29
C GLU A 124 -5.96 15.74 31.47
N LYS A 125 -7.02 15.13 30.92
CA LYS A 125 -7.23 13.67 30.94
C LYS A 125 -6.11 12.92 30.22
N ILE A 126 -5.67 13.41 29.06
CA ILE A 126 -4.57 12.81 28.30
C ILE A 126 -3.28 12.87 29.12
N ASN A 127 -2.96 14.02 29.73
CA ASN A 127 -1.79 14.16 30.59
C ASN A 127 -1.85 13.23 31.82
N GLU A 128 -3.01 13.10 32.47
CA GLU A 128 -3.20 12.13 33.56
C GLU A 128 -2.94 10.69 33.09
N GLY A 129 -3.47 10.33 31.92
CA GLY A 129 -3.23 9.03 31.28
C GLY A 129 -1.74 8.78 31.01
N LEU A 130 -1.00 9.76 30.50
CA LEU A 130 0.44 9.64 30.26
C LEU A 130 1.24 9.49 31.57
N VAL A 131 0.84 10.18 32.64
CA VAL A 131 1.44 10.02 33.97
C VAL A 131 1.23 8.60 34.50
N LYS A 132 0.01 8.07 34.38
CA LYS A 132 -0.29 6.66 34.76
C LYS A 132 0.50 5.68 33.92
N LEU A 133 0.62 5.92 32.61
CA LEU A 133 1.38 5.09 31.69
C LEU A 133 2.85 4.99 32.10
N ARG A 134 3.49 6.12 32.41
CA ARG A 134 4.88 6.15 32.90
C ARG A 134 5.05 5.43 34.24
N ALA A 135 4.05 5.49 35.12
CA ALA A 135 4.07 4.78 36.40
C ALA A 135 3.91 3.26 36.25
N ALA A 136 3.20 2.81 35.21
CA ALA A 136 2.94 1.38 34.94
C ALA A 136 4.13 0.63 34.33
N VAL A 137 5.14 1.33 33.82
CA VAL A 137 6.32 0.73 33.16
C VAL A 137 7.54 0.71 34.08
N PRO A 138 8.54 -0.17 33.85
CA PRO A 138 9.80 -0.14 34.58
C PRO A 138 10.44 1.25 34.59
N ALA A 139 11.05 1.65 35.72
CA ALA A 139 11.64 2.98 35.88
C ALA A 139 12.68 3.34 34.81
N GLU A 140 13.43 2.34 34.32
CA GLU A 140 14.38 2.52 33.22
C GLU A 140 13.71 2.90 31.89
N MET A 141 12.48 2.44 31.64
CA MET A 141 11.71 2.77 30.45
C MET A 141 11.07 4.15 30.60
N ALA A 142 10.52 4.46 31.77
CA ALA A 142 10.01 5.79 32.08
C ALA A 142 11.10 6.87 31.90
N ALA A 143 12.32 6.59 32.38
CA ALA A 143 13.45 7.50 32.20
C ALA A 143 13.83 7.71 30.71
N LYS A 144 13.67 6.68 29.86
CA LYS A 144 13.88 6.81 28.40
C LYS A 144 12.82 7.70 27.75
N MET A 145 11.56 7.59 28.19
CA MET A 145 10.47 8.45 27.73
C MET A 145 10.74 9.91 28.10
N GLU A 146 11.09 10.18 29.35
CA GLU A 146 11.44 11.52 29.83
C GLU A 146 12.64 12.12 29.06
N ALA A 147 13.69 11.34 28.83
CA ALA A 147 14.85 11.79 28.05
C ALA A 147 14.49 12.11 26.59
N ALA A 148 13.61 11.33 25.97
CA ALA A 148 13.12 11.58 24.63
C ALA A 148 12.27 12.86 24.55
N ALA A 149 11.35 13.05 25.51
CA ALA A 149 10.53 14.26 25.61
C ALA A 149 11.39 15.52 25.82
N ALA A 150 12.39 15.47 26.71
CA ALA A 150 13.32 16.58 26.92
C ALA A 150 14.07 16.95 25.63
N LYS A 151 14.57 15.94 24.89
CA LYS A 151 15.25 16.16 23.62
C LYS A 151 14.34 16.76 22.54
N ARG A 152 13.05 16.39 22.51
CA ARG A 152 12.07 17.00 21.59
C ARG A 152 11.77 18.45 21.95
N ALA A 153 11.60 18.74 23.25
CA ALA A 153 11.39 20.10 23.73
C ALA A 153 12.55 21.04 23.38
N GLU A 154 13.80 20.55 23.38
CA GLU A 154 14.97 21.31 22.92
C GLU A 154 14.99 21.57 21.40
N ALA A 155 14.31 20.74 20.60
CA ALA A 155 14.29 20.83 19.14
C ALA A 155 13.13 21.67 18.57
N ALA A 156 12.12 22.02 19.38
CA ALA A 156 10.97 22.79 18.93
C ALA A 156 11.34 24.25 18.59
N PRO A 157 10.93 24.78 17.43
CA PRO A 157 11.20 26.17 17.06
C PRO A 157 10.46 27.14 18.00
N PRO A 158 11.02 28.36 18.25
CA PRO A 158 10.40 29.36 19.11
C PRO A 158 9.07 29.87 18.52
N ALA A 159 8.06 30.06 19.39
CA ALA A 159 6.65 30.24 19.04
C ALA A 159 6.24 31.56 18.32
N ASP A 160 7.17 32.47 18.01
CA ASP A 160 6.84 33.88 17.65
C ASP A 160 6.99 34.26 16.16
N ALA A 161 7.06 33.32 15.22
CA ALA A 161 7.25 33.64 13.79
C ALA A 161 5.93 33.66 12.99
N SER A 162 5.36 34.86 12.77
CA SER A 162 4.11 35.08 12.01
C SER A 162 4.36 35.32 10.50
N PRO A 163 3.59 34.72 9.56
CA PRO A 163 3.79 34.93 8.11
C PRO A 163 2.57 35.57 7.41
N ASP A 164 2.76 36.72 6.74
CA ASP A 164 1.80 37.33 5.82
C ASP A 164 2.52 37.78 4.54
N ALA A 165 2.25 37.14 3.40
CA ALA A 165 2.41 37.73 2.05
C ALA A 165 1.77 36.86 0.95
N GLU A 166 0.74 37.40 0.29
CA GLU A 166 0.06 36.83 -0.89
C GLU A 166 0.88 36.99 -2.20
N ALA A 167 0.69 36.06 -3.15
CA ALA A 167 1.23 36.14 -4.51
C ALA A 167 0.16 35.86 -5.59
N SER A 168 0.20 36.67 -6.67
CA SER A 168 -0.68 36.60 -7.86
C SER A 168 -0.06 35.85 -9.06
N PRO A 169 -0.87 35.43 -10.07
CA PRO A 169 -0.50 34.44 -11.09
C PRO A 169 -0.42 34.98 -12.54
N ALA A 170 0.24 34.23 -13.43
CA ALA A 170 0.11 34.27 -14.90
C ALA A 170 0.58 32.91 -15.45
N ASP A 171 -0.17 32.13 -16.23
CA ASP A 171 -0.85 32.24 -17.55
C ASP A 171 -0.05 31.50 -18.65
N GLU A 172 -0.75 30.61 -19.34
CA GLU A 172 -0.27 29.50 -20.18
C GLU A 172 -0.77 29.70 -21.63
N ALA A 173 -0.01 29.25 -22.64
CA ALA A 173 -0.46 29.27 -24.04
C ALA A 173 0.00 28.01 -24.79
N ALA A 174 -0.93 27.47 -25.58
CA ALA A 174 -0.92 26.13 -26.21
C ALA A 174 -0.65 26.16 -27.72
N ALA A 175 -0.58 24.93 -28.30
CA ALA A 175 -0.90 24.47 -29.67
C ALA A 175 0.26 23.75 -30.42
N PRO A 176 0.03 22.95 -31.49
CA PRO A 176 -1.08 22.03 -31.85
C PRO A 176 -0.64 20.68 -32.53
N ASP A 177 -1.66 19.88 -32.90
CA ASP A 177 -1.75 18.53 -33.50
C ASP A 177 -1.06 18.21 -34.85
N GLN A 178 -0.80 16.89 -35.10
CA GLN A 178 -1.29 16.03 -36.22
C GLN A 178 -0.35 14.81 -36.51
N PRO A 179 -0.69 13.80 -37.37
CA PRO A 179 -1.80 12.82 -37.33
C PRO A 179 -1.31 11.34 -37.48
N ALA A 180 -2.24 10.39 -37.34
CA ALA A 180 -2.04 8.93 -37.30
C ALA A 180 -1.84 8.25 -38.67
N ASP A 181 -1.23 7.06 -38.67
CA ASP A 181 -1.25 6.14 -39.82
C ASP A 181 -1.44 4.66 -39.40
N ASP A 182 -2.23 3.98 -40.21
CA ASP A 182 -2.88 2.67 -40.04
C ASP A 182 -2.12 1.59 -40.84
N THR A 183 -1.96 0.38 -40.30
CA THR A 183 -1.88 -0.86 -41.11
C THR A 183 -1.87 -2.12 -40.24
N GLY A 184 -2.98 -2.86 -40.26
CA GLY A 184 -3.12 -4.18 -39.66
C GLY A 184 -2.65 -5.34 -40.55
N ALA A 185 -2.19 -6.43 -39.94
CA ALA A 185 -2.04 -7.74 -40.57
C ALA A 185 -2.39 -8.88 -39.60
N ARG A 186 -3.21 -9.82 -40.08
CA ARG A 186 -3.72 -11.00 -39.37
C ARG A 186 -2.71 -12.15 -39.40
N LEU A 187 -2.59 -12.91 -38.30
CA LEU A 187 -1.97 -14.25 -38.28
C LEU A 187 -2.74 -15.26 -37.41
N THR A 188 -2.49 -16.52 -37.74
CA THR A 188 -3.25 -17.77 -37.49
C THR A 188 -3.01 -18.43 -36.13
N ARG A 189 -3.98 -19.26 -35.69
CA ARG A 189 -4.06 -19.96 -34.38
C ARG A 189 -2.88 -20.91 -34.04
N PRO A 190 -2.40 -20.96 -32.77
CA PRO A 190 -1.55 -22.04 -32.25
C PRO A 190 -2.29 -23.04 -31.34
N GLY A 191 -1.70 -24.24 -31.19
CA GLY A 191 -2.17 -25.40 -30.41
C GLY A 191 -1.75 -25.39 -28.92
N PRO A 192 -1.86 -26.54 -28.21
CA PRO A 192 -1.85 -26.60 -26.74
C PRO A 192 -0.47 -26.29 -26.13
N PHE A 193 -0.48 -25.37 -25.15
CA PHE A 193 0.69 -24.86 -24.43
C PHE A 193 1.35 -25.91 -23.54
N ARG A 194 2.70 -25.91 -23.54
CA ARG A 194 3.56 -26.64 -22.61
C ARG A 194 4.33 -25.59 -21.79
N LEU A 195 4.18 -25.60 -20.47
CA LEU A 195 4.93 -24.72 -19.56
C LEU A 195 6.43 -25.09 -19.60
N VAL A 196 7.25 -24.15 -20.05
CA VAL A 196 8.71 -24.19 -19.90
C VAL A 196 8.99 -23.65 -18.50
N SER A 197 9.65 -24.43 -17.64
CA SER A 197 10.25 -23.88 -16.43
C SER A 197 11.28 -22.83 -16.88
N ALA A 198 10.94 -21.55 -16.76
CA ALA A 198 11.95 -20.52 -16.87
C ALA A 198 12.94 -20.80 -15.71
N GLY A 199 14.22 -20.97 -16.03
CA GLY A 199 15.26 -20.93 -15.00
C GLY A 199 15.16 -19.63 -14.20
N PRO A 200 15.80 -19.54 -13.03
CA PRO A 200 15.83 -18.29 -12.27
C PRO A 200 16.26 -17.16 -13.20
N ALA A 201 15.41 -16.14 -13.35
CA ALA A 201 15.72 -15.00 -14.19
C ALA A 201 16.93 -14.30 -13.59
N ALA A 202 17.97 -14.08 -14.40
CA ALA A 202 19.20 -13.43 -13.96
C ALA A 202 18.98 -12.00 -13.44
N ARG A 203 17.83 -11.38 -13.75
CA ARG A 203 17.37 -10.10 -13.21
C ARG A 203 15.86 -9.96 -13.30
N ALA A 204 15.27 -9.14 -12.45
CA ALA A 204 13.91 -8.64 -12.59
C ALA A 204 13.93 -7.31 -13.37
N PRO A 205 13.21 -7.17 -14.50
CA PRO A 205 13.09 -5.87 -15.14
C PRO A 205 12.31 -4.90 -14.25
N LEU A 206 12.69 -3.62 -14.30
CA LEU A 206 11.98 -2.52 -13.65
C LEU A 206 11.20 -1.73 -14.72
N CYS A 207 9.88 -1.86 -14.69
CA CYS A 207 8.98 -1.43 -15.76
C CYS A 207 8.07 -0.26 -15.32
N PRO A 208 7.53 0.51 -16.26
CA PRO A 208 6.61 1.61 -15.96
C PRO A 208 5.19 1.12 -15.67
N THR A 209 4.42 2.00 -15.04
CA THR A 209 2.99 1.84 -14.79
C THR A 209 2.19 2.93 -15.50
N VAL A 210 1.02 2.58 -16.02
CA VAL A 210 0.03 3.51 -16.57
C VAL A 210 -1.16 3.57 -15.62
N MET A 211 -1.26 4.68 -14.91
CA MET A 211 -2.34 4.94 -13.96
C MET A 211 -3.63 5.32 -14.69
N LEU A 212 -4.74 4.69 -14.31
CA LEU A 212 -6.06 4.84 -14.93
C LEU A 212 -7.13 4.92 -13.83
N PHE A 213 -7.21 6.08 -13.17
CA PHE A 213 -8.10 6.29 -12.02
C PHE A 213 -9.25 7.28 -12.27
N ASP A 214 -9.18 8.12 -13.29
CA ASP A 214 -10.22 9.11 -13.60
C ASP A 214 -10.57 9.11 -15.10
N ALA A 215 -11.58 9.90 -15.47
CA ALA A 215 -12.01 10.02 -16.86
C ALA A 215 -10.87 10.47 -17.80
N GLU A 216 -10.03 11.42 -17.35
CA GLU A 216 -8.96 12.01 -18.16
C GLU A 216 -7.82 11.01 -18.43
N SER A 217 -7.46 10.21 -17.43
CA SER A 217 -6.47 9.15 -17.55
C SER A 217 -6.96 8.01 -18.45
N LEU A 218 -8.24 7.65 -18.39
CA LEU A 218 -8.84 6.70 -19.35
C LEU A 218 -8.71 7.19 -20.80
N ASP A 219 -8.97 8.47 -21.03
CA ASP A 219 -8.92 9.05 -22.38
C ASP A 219 -7.46 9.19 -22.90
N SER A 220 -6.50 9.41 -22.00
CA SER A 220 -5.06 9.53 -22.33
C SER A 220 -4.26 8.23 -22.24
N ALA A 221 -4.93 7.10 -21.96
CA ALA A 221 -4.28 5.81 -21.72
C ALA A 221 -3.33 5.38 -22.87
N ALA A 222 -3.78 5.54 -24.12
CA ALA A 222 -3.00 5.12 -25.29
C ALA A 222 -1.69 5.92 -25.46
N GLU A 223 -1.72 7.21 -25.14
CA GLU A 223 -0.53 8.08 -25.16
C GLU A 223 0.48 7.63 -24.11
N ARG A 224 0.02 7.42 -22.87
CA ARG A 224 0.86 6.92 -21.76
C ARG A 224 1.47 5.56 -22.08
N VAL A 225 0.73 4.66 -22.77
CA VAL A 225 1.25 3.38 -23.26
C VAL A 225 2.35 3.55 -24.30
N ASN A 226 2.22 4.51 -25.23
CA ASN A 226 3.30 4.78 -26.20
C ASN A 226 4.58 5.21 -25.51
N ARG A 227 4.46 6.08 -24.51
CA ARG A 227 5.58 6.55 -23.71
C ARG A 227 6.21 5.44 -22.89
N ALA A 228 5.39 4.62 -22.23
CA ALA A 228 5.84 3.42 -21.54
C ALA A 228 6.62 2.48 -22.49
N ALA A 229 6.14 2.31 -23.73
CA ALA A 229 6.82 1.48 -24.73
C ALA A 229 8.18 2.02 -25.16
N GLU A 230 8.31 3.34 -25.27
CA GLU A 230 9.59 4.00 -25.58
C GLU A 230 10.59 3.84 -24.44
N ILE A 231 10.13 4.00 -23.20
CA ILE A 231 10.94 3.81 -22.00
C ILE A 231 11.51 2.39 -21.92
N VAL A 232 10.71 1.35 -22.18
CA VAL A 232 11.21 -0.04 -22.10
C VAL A 232 11.80 -0.58 -23.40
N ALA A 233 12.02 0.26 -24.41
CA ALA A 233 12.46 -0.20 -25.73
C ALA A 233 13.83 -0.90 -25.71
N VAL A 234 14.70 -0.53 -24.77
CA VAL A 234 16.03 -1.13 -24.57
C VAL A 234 15.99 -2.53 -23.96
N ALA A 235 14.90 -2.88 -23.26
CA ALA A 235 14.77 -4.19 -22.64
C ALA A 235 14.61 -5.31 -23.69
N PRO A 236 15.03 -6.55 -23.40
CA PRO A 236 14.69 -7.72 -24.21
C PRO A 236 13.16 -7.86 -24.38
N PRO A 237 12.65 -8.34 -25.53
CA PRO A 237 11.20 -8.43 -25.76
C PRO A 237 10.39 -9.17 -24.67
N GLY A 238 10.98 -10.18 -24.02
CA GLY A 238 10.34 -10.92 -22.93
C GLY A 238 10.18 -10.15 -21.62
N ASP A 239 10.92 -9.05 -21.48
CA ASP A 239 11.04 -8.20 -20.29
C ASP A 239 10.38 -6.83 -20.47
N ARG A 240 9.81 -6.57 -21.65
CA ARG A 240 9.03 -5.36 -21.91
C ARG A 240 7.65 -5.53 -21.31
N TRP A 241 7.42 -4.96 -20.14
CA TRP A 241 6.13 -4.95 -19.48
C TRP A 241 5.62 -3.52 -19.31
N VAL A 242 4.29 -3.39 -19.30
CA VAL A 242 3.60 -2.24 -18.74
C VAL A 242 2.56 -2.75 -17.75
N GLN A 243 2.48 -2.13 -16.59
CA GLN A 243 1.37 -2.36 -15.67
C GLN A 243 0.29 -1.30 -15.88
N PHE A 244 -0.96 -1.71 -15.90
CA PHE A 244 -2.09 -0.81 -15.79
C PHE A 244 -2.64 -0.85 -14.37
N VAL A 245 -3.05 0.30 -13.85
CA VAL A 245 -3.73 0.42 -12.55
C VAL A 245 -5.17 0.90 -12.76
N PRO A 246 -6.09 -0.01 -13.12
CA PRO A 246 -7.52 0.28 -13.11
C PRO A 246 -7.98 0.68 -11.71
N THR A 247 -8.57 1.86 -11.55
CA THR A 247 -9.11 2.26 -10.25
C THR A 247 -10.59 2.58 -10.37
N LEU A 248 -11.39 1.87 -9.57
CA LEU A 248 -12.77 2.23 -9.32
C LEU A 248 -12.82 3.05 -8.02
N HIS A 249 -13.62 4.10 -7.99
CA HIS A 249 -13.78 4.90 -6.78
C HIS A 249 -14.92 4.37 -5.93
N THR A 250 -14.84 4.59 -4.62
CA THR A 250 -15.79 4.11 -3.64
C THR A 250 -16.18 5.22 -2.69
N ARG A 251 -17.48 5.36 -2.44
CA ARG A 251 -17.96 6.07 -1.26
C ARG A 251 -18.07 5.07 -0.13
N LEU A 252 -17.51 5.40 1.03
CA LEU A 252 -17.45 4.52 2.19
C LEU A 252 -18.44 4.96 3.27
N ASN A 253 -18.93 3.98 4.02
CA ASN A 253 -19.57 4.18 5.32
C ASN A 253 -18.50 4.35 6.43
N GLU A 254 -18.91 4.85 7.59
CA GLU A 254 -18.04 5.00 8.77
C GLU A 254 -17.38 3.68 9.22
N ASP A 255 -18.04 2.54 8.96
CA ASP A 255 -17.53 1.21 9.31
C ASP A 255 -16.65 0.57 8.22
N LEU A 256 -16.26 1.37 7.22
CA LEU A 256 -15.42 1.01 6.07
C LEU A 256 -16.03 -0.04 5.13
N THR A 257 -17.35 -0.25 5.21
CA THR A 257 -18.10 -0.91 4.13
C THR A 257 -18.31 0.07 2.97
N ILE A 258 -18.47 -0.47 1.77
CA ILE A 258 -18.70 0.34 0.56
C ILE A 258 -20.19 0.69 0.48
N ASP A 259 -20.50 1.98 0.37
CA ASP A 259 -21.86 2.49 0.10
C ASP A 259 -22.15 2.53 -1.40
N ALA A 260 -21.19 2.96 -2.20
CA ALA A 260 -21.34 3.04 -3.65
C ALA A 260 -20.00 2.90 -4.38
N TYR A 261 -20.03 2.23 -5.52
CA TYR A 261 -18.97 2.29 -6.54
C TYR A 261 -19.19 3.47 -7.49
N GLY A 262 -18.13 3.97 -8.12
CA GLY A 262 -18.20 5.06 -9.08
C GLY A 262 -16.87 5.51 -9.63
N LEU A 263 -16.86 6.73 -10.19
CA LEU A 263 -15.67 7.40 -10.68
C LEU A 263 -15.51 8.77 -10.04
N GLN A 264 -14.26 9.12 -9.74
CA GLN A 264 -13.89 10.51 -9.48
C GLN A 264 -14.02 11.31 -10.78
N GLY A 265 -14.68 12.47 -10.70
CA GLY A 265 -14.91 13.33 -11.86
C GLY A 265 -13.63 14.03 -12.32
N SER A 266 -12.98 14.76 -11.42
CA SER A 266 -11.69 15.41 -11.65
C SER A 266 -10.74 15.16 -10.49
N ARG A 267 -9.51 14.79 -10.80
CA ARG A 267 -8.43 14.67 -9.83
C ARG A 267 -8.08 15.97 -9.11
N ARG A 268 -8.39 17.11 -9.74
CA ARG A 268 -8.17 18.44 -9.14
C ARG A 268 -9.29 18.81 -8.18
N GLY A 269 -10.44 18.13 -8.27
CA GLY A 269 -11.53 18.32 -7.34
C GLY A 269 -11.23 17.68 -5.98
N PRO A 270 -11.77 18.23 -4.88
CA PRO A 270 -11.69 17.60 -3.57
C PRO A 270 -12.29 16.19 -3.61
N TRP A 271 -11.56 15.22 -3.08
CA TRP A 271 -11.98 13.82 -3.07
C TRP A 271 -13.23 13.64 -2.18
N GLU A 272 -13.35 14.41 -1.09
CA GLU A 272 -14.51 14.37 -0.19
C GLU A 272 -15.81 14.94 -0.80
N SER A 273 -15.72 15.67 -1.93
CA SER A 273 -16.89 16.29 -2.51
C SER A 273 -17.76 15.28 -3.25
N ALA A 274 -19.03 15.18 -2.81
CA ALA A 274 -20.05 14.42 -3.51
C ALA A 274 -20.24 14.85 -4.97
N SER A 275 -19.98 16.12 -5.31
CA SER A 275 -20.07 16.60 -6.71
C SER A 275 -18.90 16.13 -7.58
N ASN A 276 -17.81 15.65 -6.97
CA ASN A 276 -16.65 15.11 -7.64
C ASN A 276 -16.68 13.57 -7.75
N PHE A 277 -17.84 12.97 -7.49
CA PHE A 277 -18.04 11.52 -7.56
C PHE A 277 -19.30 11.21 -8.35
N THR A 278 -19.15 10.38 -9.38
CA THR A 278 -20.27 9.86 -10.16
C THR A 278 -20.48 8.41 -9.80
N VAL A 279 -21.62 8.10 -9.18
CA VAL A 279 -22.00 6.72 -8.87
C VAL A 279 -22.00 5.91 -10.17
N ALA A 280 -21.49 4.69 -10.10
CA ALA A 280 -21.46 3.77 -11.21
C ALA A 280 -22.86 3.57 -11.80
N THR A 281 -22.92 3.37 -13.11
CA THR A 281 -24.10 2.82 -13.79
C THR A 281 -23.65 1.67 -14.67
N ASP A 282 -24.58 0.96 -15.31
CA ASP A 282 -24.24 -0.16 -16.20
C ASP A 282 -23.27 0.27 -17.32
N ASP A 283 -23.33 1.53 -17.75
CA ASP A 283 -22.44 2.09 -18.78
C ASP A 283 -20.97 2.21 -18.33
N LEU A 284 -20.73 2.24 -17.02
CA LEU A 284 -19.38 2.42 -16.49
C LEU A 284 -18.52 1.18 -16.75
N ALA A 285 -19.09 -0.01 -16.55
CA ALA A 285 -18.43 -1.27 -16.82
C ALA A 285 -18.04 -1.38 -18.31
N ASP A 286 -18.95 -0.99 -19.22
CA ASP A 286 -18.68 -0.93 -20.65
C ASP A 286 -17.56 0.06 -20.99
N ARG A 287 -17.57 1.25 -20.37
CA ARG A 287 -16.54 2.27 -20.58
C ARG A 287 -15.18 1.81 -20.09
N PHE A 288 -15.10 1.13 -18.94
CA PHE A 288 -13.88 0.51 -18.45
C PHE A 288 -13.39 -0.54 -19.45
N ARG A 289 -14.24 -1.51 -19.82
CA ARG A 289 -13.89 -2.54 -20.80
C ARG A 289 -13.28 -1.93 -22.06
N ASP A 290 -13.95 -0.95 -22.66
CA ASP A 290 -13.54 -0.40 -23.95
C ASP A 290 -12.23 0.38 -23.85
N ALA A 291 -12.05 1.20 -22.81
CA ALA A 291 -10.81 1.94 -22.57
C ALA A 291 -9.63 1.00 -22.31
N PHE A 292 -9.80 -0.02 -21.46
CA PHE A 292 -8.75 -1.00 -21.19
C PHE A 292 -8.46 -1.89 -22.41
N ALA A 293 -9.46 -2.27 -23.19
CA ALA A 293 -9.24 -3.03 -24.42
C ALA A 293 -8.40 -2.23 -25.43
N ALA A 294 -8.65 -0.92 -25.55
CA ALA A 294 -7.87 -0.03 -26.39
C ALA A 294 -6.42 0.12 -25.89
N ALA A 295 -6.23 0.33 -24.58
CA ALA A 295 -4.92 0.46 -23.96
C ALA A 295 -4.08 -0.84 -24.05
N ILE A 296 -4.68 -1.99 -23.74
CA ILE A 296 -4.07 -3.31 -23.88
C ILE A 296 -3.73 -3.57 -25.35
N GLY A 297 -4.65 -3.30 -26.27
CA GLY A 297 -4.40 -3.45 -27.70
C GLY A 297 -3.24 -2.56 -28.19
N GLN A 298 -3.10 -1.35 -27.64
CA GLN A 298 -1.96 -0.48 -27.92
C GLN A 298 -0.66 -1.06 -27.37
N ALA A 299 -0.66 -1.56 -26.13
CA ALA A 299 0.51 -2.18 -25.51
C ALA A 299 1.00 -3.37 -26.34
N VAL A 300 0.08 -4.23 -26.78
CA VAL A 300 0.37 -5.38 -27.65
C VAL A 300 0.96 -4.95 -28.99
N ARG A 301 0.39 -3.93 -29.65
CA ARG A 301 0.95 -3.37 -30.90
C ARG A 301 2.37 -2.84 -30.73
N ARG A 302 2.69 -2.33 -29.54
CA ARG A 302 4.03 -1.84 -29.19
C ARG A 302 4.97 -2.94 -28.67
N GLY A 303 4.53 -4.19 -28.68
CA GLY A 303 5.35 -5.34 -28.27
C GLY A 303 5.55 -5.45 -26.76
N LEU A 304 4.59 -4.96 -25.97
CA LEU A 304 4.60 -5.04 -24.51
C LEU A 304 3.78 -6.23 -24.01
N ASN A 305 4.26 -6.81 -22.91
CA ASN A 305 3.47 -7.65 -22.03
C ASN A 305 2.67 -6.78 -21.05
N VAL A 306 1.62 -7.35 -20.46
CA VAL A 306 0.63 -6.59 -19.69
C VAL A 306 0.53 -7.13 -18.26
N SER A 307 0.54 -6.23 -17.29
CA SER A 307 0.17 -6.50 -15.91
C SER A 307 -1.05 -5.64 -15.54
N LEU A 308 -2.03 -6.20 -14.84
CA LEU A 308 -3.22 -5.49 -14.36
C LEU A 308 -3.21 -5.49 -12.82
N LEU A 309 -3.38 -4.30 -12.24
CA LEU A 309 -3.40 -4.06 -10.81
C LEU A 309 -4.67 -3.27 -10.42
N PRO A 310 -5.82 -3.94 -10.22
CA PRO A 310 -7.07 -3.25 -9.94
C PRO A 310 -7.12 -2.68 -8.51
N HIS A 311 -7.51 -1.42 -8.38
CA HIS A 311 -7.62 -0.66 -7.13
C HIS A 311 -9.05 -0.21 -6.84
N LEU A 312 -9.30 0.03 -5.55
CA LEU A 312 -10.43 0.81 -5.06
C LEU A 312 -9.91 2.05 -4.34
N ASP A 313 -10.41 3.24 -4.63
CA ASP A 313 -10.01 4.46 -3.92
C ASP A 313 -11.19 5.23 -3.34
N PRO A 314 -11.01 5.99 -2.25
CA PRO A 314 -12.11 6.74 -1.65
C PRO A 314 -12.44 7.98 -2.49
N ALA A 315 -13.73 8.24 -2.71
CA ALA A 315 -14.23 9.51 -3.23
C ALA A 315 -15.70 9.74 -2.87
N GLY A 316 -16.12 11.00 -2.91
CA GLY A 316 -17.53 11.39 -2.84
C GLY A 316 -18.16 11.34 -1.46
N GLY A 317 -17.36 11.20 -0.39
CA GLY A 317 -17.84 11.13 0.99
C GLY A 317 -16.78 11.57 2.00
N PRO A 318 -17.16 11.69 3.29
CA PRO A 318 -16.28 12.21 4.34
C PRO A 318 -15.21 11.22 4.82
N VAL A 319 -15.32 9.93 4.48
CA VAL A 319 -14.40 8.88 4.94
C VAL A 319 -13.28 8.70 3.90
N ASN A 320 -12.04 9.03 4.29
CA ASN A 320 -10.83 8.87 3.48
C ASN A 320 -9.93 7.76 3.99
N GLU A 321 -10.35 6.51 3.82
CA GLU A 321 -9.53 5.41 4.29
C GLU A 321 -8.81 4.70 3.16
N TRP A 322 -7.65 4.15 3.52
CA TRP A 322 -6.86 3.35 2.63
C TRP A 322 -7.57 2.02 2.35
N ARG A 323 -7.58 1.63 1.07
CA ARG A 323 -8.32 0.48 0.55
C ARG A 323 -8.00 -0.87 1.19
N ASN A 324 -6.85 -0.97 1.86
CA ASN A 324 -6.46 -2.13 2.64
C ASN A 324 -7.39 -2.40 3.83
N LEU A 325 -8.17 -1.41 4.24
CA LEU A 325 -9.11 -1.47 5.36
C LEU A 325 -10.56 -1.73 4.95
N TYR A 326 -10.85 -1.78 3.64
CA TYR A 326 -12.23 -1.89 3.14
C TYR A 326 -12.83 -3.25 3.42
N ARG A 327 -14.15 -3.25 3.67
CA ARG A 327 -14.94 -4.44 4.01
C ARG A 327 -15.96 -4.72 2.93
N PHE A 328 -15.68 -5.74 2.11
CA PHE A 328 -16.57 -6.19 1.05
C PHE A 328 -16.16 -7.59 0.59
N ALA A 329 -17.12 -8.42 0.16
CA ALA A 329 -16.81 -9.57 -0.68
C ALA A 329 -16.81 -9.14 -2.16
N PRO A 330 -15.96 -9.73 -3.03
CA PRO A 330 -15.87 -9.31 -4.43
C PRO A 330 -17.19 -9.48 -5.21
N GLY A 331 -18.04 -10.42 -4.79
CA GLY A 331 -19.35 -10.69 -5.39
C GLY A 331 -20.53 -9.91 -4.79
N ASP A 332 -20.33 -9.15 -3.71
CA ASP A 332 -21.43 -8.42 -3.07
C ASP A 332 -21.92 -7.29 -3.97
N VAL A 333 -23.23 -7.28 -4.26
CA VAL A 333 -23.86 -6.27 -5.12
C VAL A 333 -24.17 -5.02 -4.31
N ILE A 334 -23.56 -3.91 -4.71
CA ILE A 334 -23.69 -2.59 -4.10
C ILE A 334 -24.08 -1.59 -5.20
N GLY A 335 -25.32 -1.11 -5.15
CA GLY A 335 -25.88 -0.27 -6.21
C GLY A 335 -26.06 -1.07 -7.51
N PRO A 336 -25.46 -0.66 -8.65
CA PRO A 336 -25.66 -1.31 -9.95
C PRO A 336 -24.91 -2.64 -10.12
N GLY A 337 -23.95 -2.98 -9.25
CA GLY A 337 -23.12 -4.16 -9.43
C GLY A 337 -22.20 -4.45 -8.25
N SER A 338 -21.27 -5.37 -8.44
CA SER A 338 -20.24 -5.72 -7.46
C SER A 338 -18.86 -5.28 -7.93
N TYR A 339 -17.85 -5.38 -7.06
CA TYR A 339 -16.44 -5.24 -7.48
C TYR A 339 -16.11 -6.17 -8.66
N GLU A 340 -16.60 -7.42 -8.60
CA GLU A 340 -16.44 -8.40 -9.65
C GLU A 340 -17.10 -7.95 -10.96
N SER A 341 -18.37 -7.53 -10.94
CA SER A 341 -19.09 -7.19 -12.18
C SER A 341 -18.73 -5.82 -12.77
N LEU A 342 -18.28 -4.88 -11.93
CA LEU A 342 -17.98 -3.50 -12.35
C LEU A 342 -16.52 -3.28 -12.70
N LEU A 343 -15.59 -4.10 -12.18
CA LEU A 343 -14.17 -3.94 -12.45
C LEU A 343 -13.53 -5.20 -13.01
N ILE A 344 -13.65 -6.35 -12.34
CA ILE A 344 -12.92 -7.56 -12.74
C ILE A 344 -13.41 -8.13 -14.07
N ASP A 345 -14.73 -8.30 -14.24
CA ASP A 345 -15.30 -8.84 -15.47
C ASP A 345 -15.02 -7.95 -16.69
N PRO A 346 -15.19 -6.61 -16.62
CA PRO A 346 -14.77 -5.69 -17.69
C PRO A 346 -13.28 -5.77 -18.06
N LEU A 347 -12.39 -5.96 -17.07
CA LEU A 347 -10.96 -6.14 -17.33
C LEU A 347 -10.67 -7.48 -18.00
N ALA A 348 -11.37 -8.56 -17.63
CA ALA A 348 -11.26 -9.85 -18.30
C ALA A 348 -11.74 -9.79 -19.75
N ASP A 349 -12.85 -9.10 -20.02
CA ASP A 349 -13.34 -8.78 -21.36
C ASP A 349 -12.29 -7.99 -22.16
N ALA A 350 -11.67 -6.98 -21.54
CA ALA A 350 -10.64 -6.16 -22.16
C ALA A 350 -9.38 -6.96 -22.53
N VAL A 351 -8.96 -7.90 -21.69
CA VAL A 351 -7.85 -8.82 -21.98
C VAL A 351 -8.19 -9.71 -23.19
N GLU A 352 -9.37 -10.32 -23.23
CA GLU A 352 -9.80 -11.16 -24.37
C GLU A 352 -9.88 -10.37 -25.69
N ALA A 353 -10.29 -9.11 -25.61
CA ALA A 353 -10.36 -8.20 -26.75
C ALA A 353 -8.96 -7.77 -27.23
N GLY A 354 -8.09 -7.33 -26.30
CA GLY A 354 -6.83 -6.67 -26.59
C GLY A 354 -5.60 -7.59 -26.74
N ALA A 355 -5.51 -8.66 -25.96
CA ALA A 355 -4.32 -9.53 -25.90
C ALA A 355 -4.22 -10.51 -27.08
N THR A 356 -3.03 -10.98 -27.45
CA THR A 356 -2.83 -12.10 -28.39
C THR A 356 -2.32 -13.33 -27.65
N SER A 357 -2.27 -14.49 -28.32
CA SER A 357 -1.71 -15.72 -27.73
C SER A 357 -0.23 -15.60 -27.34
N ASP A 358 0.46 -14.61 -27.89
CA ASP A 358 1.88 -14.37 -27.63
C ASP A 358 2.09 -13.31 -26.54
N THR A 359 1.04 -12.57 -26.17
CA THR A 359 1.08 -11.59 -25.08
C THR A 359 1.08 -12.31 -23.75
N ARG A 360 2.07 -12.03 -22.89
CA ARG A 360 2.02 -12.45 -21.49
C ARG A 360 1.15 -11.47 -20.72
N VAL A 361 0.24 -12.00 -19.91
CA VAL A 361 -0.69 -11.20 -19.12
C VAL A 361 -0.66 -11.69 -17.68
N ASP A 362 -0.43 -10.75 -16.76
CA ASP A 362 -0.58 -10.94 -15.33
C ASP A 362 -1.81 -10.18 -14.86
N PHE A 363 -2.76 -10.90 -14.26
CA PHE A 363 -4.02 -10.34 -13.81
C PHE A 363 -4.11 -10.49 -12.29
N ALA A 364 -3.83 -9.41 -11.56
CA ALA A 364 -4.08 -9.38 -10.12
C ALA A 364 -5.59 -9.18 -9.86
N LEU A 365 -6.14 -9.89 -8.88
CA LEU A 365 -7.54 -9.71 -8.48
C LEU A 365 -7.77 -8.53 -7.55
N SER A 366 -6.69 -7.98 -6.98
CA SER A 366 -6.72 -6.80 -6.12
C SER A 366 -5.32 -6.20 -6.02
N GLY A 367 -5.23 -4.89 -5.83
CA GLY A 367 -4.06 -4.18 -5.31
C GLY A 367 -4.35 -3.57 -3.95
N GLU A 368 -3.60 -4.01 -2.94
CA GLU A 368 -3.65 -3.52 -1.55
C GLU A 368 -5.02 -3.60 -0.86
N MET A 369 -5.89 -4.53 -1.24
CA MET A 369 -7.21 -4.73 -0.60
C MET A 369 -7.19 -5.92 0.37
N GLY A 370 -6.22 -5.89 1.28
CA GLY A 370 -5.90 -6.99 2.18
C GLY A 370 -7.07 -7.47 3.03
N ARG A 371 -7.72 -6.56 3.76
CA ARG A 371 -8.84 -6.95 4.64
C ARG A 371 -9.92 -7.75 3.90
N SER A 372 -10.39 -7.26 2.75
CA SER A 372 -11.36 -7.97 1.90
C SER A 372 -10.87 -9.37 1.50
N LEU A 373 -9.62 -9.49 1.02
CA LEU A 373 -9.02 -10.77 0.62
C LEU A 373 -8.98 -11.79 1.77
N PHE A 374 -8.53 -11.37 2.96
CA PHE A 374 -8.35 -12.26 4.11
C PHE A 374 -9.65 -12.52 4.89
N GLU A 375 -10.65 -11.63 4.80
CA GLU A 375 -12.00 -11.81 5.34
C GLU A 375 -12.84 -12.74 4.43
N HIS A 376 -12.63 -12.69 3.10
CA HIS A 376 -13.43 -13.42 2.09
C HIS A 376 -12.60 -14.35 1.16
N PRO A 377 -11.66 -15.18 1.66
CA PRO A 377 -10.76 -15.96 0.79
C PRO A 377 -11.48 -16.97 -0.11
N ALA A 378 -12.63 -17.50 0.33
CA ALA A 378 -13.43 -18.45 -0.46
C ALA A 378 -14.09 -17.79 -1.67
N ASP A 379 -14.49 -16.52 -1.58
CA ASP A 379 -15.14 -15.79 -2.68
C ASP A 379 -14.11 -15.43 -3.75
N TYR A 380 -12.92 -14.98 -3.32
CA TYR A 380 -11.79 -14.79 -4.24
C TYR A 380 -11.37 -16.10 -4.92
N LEU A 381 -11.41 -17.23 -4.23
CA LEU A 381 -11.08 -18.53 -4.85
C LEU A 381 -12.10 -18.94 -5.91
N GLN A 382 -13.39 -18.66 -5.69
CA GLN A 382 -14.43 -18.87 -6.70
C GLN A 382 -14.18 -17.98 -7.93
N LEU A 383 -13.80 -16.71 -7.71
CA LEU A 383 -13.43 -15.79 -8.77
C LEU A 383 -12.22 -16.30 -9.58
N VAL A 384 -11.16 -16.79 -8.93
CA VAL A 384 -10.00 -17.44 -9.60
C VAL A 384 -10.46 -18.60 -10.48
N ARG A 385 -11.28 -19.51 -9.94
CA ARG A 385 -11.74 -20.71 -10.67
C ARG A 385 -12.53 -20.33 -11.92
N ARG A 386 -13.44 -19.37 -11.81
CA ARG A 386 -14.26 -18.85 -12.91
C ARG A 386 -13.41 -18.19 -13.99
N LEU A 387 -12.46 -17.34 -13.60
CA LEU A 387 -11.55 -16.69 -14.56
C LEU A 387 -10.62 -17.69 -15.25
N ARG A 388 -10.09 -18.69 -14.53
CA ARG A 388 -9.30 -19.78 -15.14
C ARG A 388 -10.11 -20.55 -16.18
N GLU A 389 -11.34 -20.94 -15.86
CA GLU A 389 -12.22 -21.63 -16.79
C GLU A 389 -12.48 -20.77 -18.03
N ARG A 390 -12.86 -19.50 -17.82
CA ARG A 390 -13.08 -18.52 -18.88
C ARG A 390 -11.87 -18.43 -19.81
N PHE A 391 -10.69 -18.10 -19.27
CA PHE A 391 -9.49 -17.90 -20.06
C PHE A 391 -8.98 -19.17 -20.75
N ALA A 392 -9.20 -20.36 -20.18
CA ALA A 392 -8.84 -21.63 -20.80
C ALA A 392 -9.63 -21.92 -22.09
N THR A 393 -10.85 -21.38 -22.24
CA THR A 393 -11.67 -21.58 -23.45
C THR A 393 -11.24 -20.71 -24.64
N ASN A 394 -10.43 -19.68 -24.40
CA ASN A 394 -9.96 -18.75 -25.43
C ASN A 394 -8.43 -18.88 -25.61
N PRO A 395 -7.95 -19.39 -26.77
CA PRO A 395 -6.52 -19.55 -27.03
C PRO A 395 -5.67 -18.27 -26.91
N ARG A 396 -6.28 -17.08 -27.03
CA ARG A 396 -5.58 -15.80 -26.84
C ARG A 396 -5.26 -15.51 -25.38
N THR A 397 -5.97 -16.13 -24.45
CA THR A 397 -5.89 -15.84 -23.01
C THR A 397 -5.57 -17.09 -22.18
N ALA A 398 -5.43 -18.26 -22.79
CA ALA A 398 -5.15 -19.51 -22.08
C ALA A 398 -3.84 -19.49 -21.26
N GLY A 399 -2.95 -18.52 -21.52
CA GLY A 399 -1.72 -18.28 -20.77
C GLY A 399 -1.78 -17.12 -19.76
N VAL A 400 -2.95 -16.51 -19.53
CA VAL A 400 -3.11 -15.47 -18.50
C VAL A 400 -2.79 -16.06 -17.13
N ARG A 401 -1.94 -15.37 -16.38
CA ARG A 401 -1.61 -15.70 -14.99
C ARG A 401 -2.51 -14.93 -14.05
N LEU A 402 -3.02 -15.59 -13.03
CA LEU A 402 -3.86 -14.99 -12.00
C LEU A 402 -3.11 -14.85 -10.69
N GLY A 403 -3.29 -13.74 -9.99
CA GLY A 403 -2.62 -13.49 -8.73
C GLY A 403 -3.30 -12.44 -7.88
N VAL A 404 -2.57 -11.93 -6.90
CA VAL A 404 -2.98 -10.84 -6.02
C VAL A 404 -1.81 -9.90 -5.80
N ALA A 405 -2.09 -8.63 -5.56
CA ALA A 405 -1.12 -7.66 -5.06
C ALA A 405 -1.56 -7.14 -3.68
N LEU A 406 -0.63 -7.14 -2.74
CA LEU A 406 -0.83 -6.71 -1.35
C LEU A 406 0.05 -5.51 -1.02
N ASN A 407 -0.13 -4.90 0.16
CA ASN A 407 0.88 -3.97 0.66
C ASN A 407 2.13 -4.76 1.13
N TRP A 408 3.28 -4.10 1.30
CA TRP A 408 4.47 -4.76 1.87
C TRP A 408 4.32 -5.17 3.34
N SER A 409 3.38 -4.57 4.08
CA SER A 409 3.09 -4.88 5.49
C SER A 409 1.61 -4.68 5.83
N GLY A 410 1.15 -5.28 6.94
CA GLY A 410 -0.25 -5.17 7.35
C GLY A 410 -1.17 -5.80 6.31
N LEU A 411 -0.83 -7.01 5.86
CA LEU A 411 -1.39 -7.64 4.67
C LEU A 411 -2.90 -7.90 4.77
N ALA A 412 -3.43 -8.05 5.97
CA ALA A 412 -4.85 -8.24 6.24
C ALA A 412 -5.56 -6.96 6.71
N GLY A 413 -4.94 -5.80 6.53
CA GLY A 413 -5.42 -4.53 7.08
C GLY A 413 -5.50 -4.59 8.60
N GLU A 414 -6.68 -4.26 9.14
CA GLU A 414 -6.98 -4.29 10.58
C GLU A 414 -7.75 -5.55 11.02
N LEU A 415 -7.81 -6.58 10.17
CA LEU A 415 -8.48 -7.81 10.52
C LEU A 415 -7.79 -8.52 11.69
N ASP A 416 -8.58 -8.97 12.67
CA ASP A 416 -8.07 -9.76 13.77
C ASP A 416 -7.51 -11.08 13.24
N GLN A 417 -6.21 -11.33 13.47
CA GLN A 417 -5.52 -12.55 13.04
C GLN A 417 -6.13 -13.82 13.63
N ALA A 418 -6.82 -13.73 14.76
CA ALA A 418 -7.54 -14.86 15.34
C ALA A 418 -8.79 -15.25 14.51
N THR A 419 -9.37 -14.31 13.76
CA THR A 419 -10.55 -14.57 12.92
C THR A 419 -10.21 -15.08 11.52
N ILE A 420 -8.93 -15.00 11.12
CA ILE A 420 -8.51 -15.41 9.77
C ILE A 420 -8.57 -16.93 9.62
N ASN A 421 -9.36 -17.38 8.64
CA ASN A 421 -9.40 -18.77 8.22
C ASN A 421 -8.17 -19.12 7.38
N ARG A 422 -7.05 -19.40 8.05
CA ARG A 422 -5.76 -19.75 7.42
C ARG A 422 -5.84 -20.90 6.42
N GLY A 423 -6.75 -21.85 6.62
CA GLY A 423 -6.96 -22.97 5.69
C GLY A 423 -7.55 -22.51 4.35
N ALA A 424 -8.55 -21.63 4.40
CA ALA A 424 -9.13 -21.04 3.19
C ALA A 424 -8.16 -20.09 2.49
N VAL A 425 -7.37 -19.32 3.26
CA VAL A 425 -6.27 -18.49 2.70
C VAL A 425 -5.25 -19.37 1.98
N ALA A 426 -4.80 -20.47 2.60
CA ALA A 426 -3.86 -21.38 1.96
C ALA A 426 -4.41 -21.98 0.66
N GLU A 427 -5.70 -22.35 0.62
CA GLU A 427 -6.36 -22.85 -0.61
C GLU A 427 -6.40 -21.77 -1.71
N LEU A 428 -6.70 -20.51 -1.34
CA LEU A 428 -6.67 -19.39 -2.26
C LEU A 428 -5.26 -19.15 -2.83
N PHE A 429 -4.25 -19.05 -1.98
CA PHE A 429 -2.88 -18.77 -2.40
C PHE A 429 -2.26 -19.90 -3.24
N ALA A 430 -2.62 -21.14 -2.95
CA ALA A 430 -2.24 -22.29 -3.80
C ALA A 430 -2.87 -22.23 -5.21
N ALA A 431 -3.93 -21.44 -5.41
CA ALA A 431 -4.56 -21.24 -6.71
C ALA A 431 -4.00 -20.03 -7.50
N PHE A 432 -3.07 -19.26 -6.93
CA PHE A 432 -2.42 -18.15 -7.62
C PHE A 432 -1.15 -18.60 -8.36
N ASP A 433 -0.93 -18.01 -9.55
CA ASP A 433 0.29 -18.19 -10.34
C ASP A 433 1.40 -17.21 -9.92
N PHE A 434 1.02 -16.10 -9.27
CA PHE A 434 1.94 -15.12 -8.71
C PHE A 434 1.33 -14.39 -7.51
N VAL A 435 2.20 -13.83 -6.68
CA VAL A 435 1.84 -12.86 -5.65
C VAL A 435 2.71 -11.63 -5.84
N ALA A 436 2.10 -10.47 -5.75
CA ALA A 436 2.76 -9.20 -5.88
C ALA A 436 2.60 -8.37 -4.61
N PHE A 437 3.44 -7.35 -4.43
CA PHE A 437 3.23 -6.38 -3.37
C PHE A 437 3.81 -5.00 -3.68
N SER A 438 3.22 -3.98 -3.08
CA SER A 438 3.69 -2.59 -3.16
C SER A 438 4.81 -2.36 -2.17
N CYS A 439 6.03 -2.18 -2.65
CA CYS A 439 7.23 -2.06 -1.84
C CYS A 439 7.54 -0.58 -1.52
N TYR A 440 6.84 -0.05 -0.51
CA TYR A 440 7.13 1.27 0.09
C TYR A 440 7.68 1.15 1.52
N ALA A 441 8.44 0.10 1.79
CA ALA A 441 9.09 -0.08 3.08
C ALA A 441 10.10 1.05 3.35
N PRO A 442 10.27 1.48 4.61
CA PRO A 442 11.34 2.41 4.98
C PRO A 442 12.71 1.93 4.50
N VAL A 443 13.55 2.86 4.05
CA VAL A 443 14.91 2.58 3.60
C VAL A 443 15.93 3.32 4.47
N SER A 444 17.17 2.86 4.43
CA SER A 444 18.29 3.55 5.08
C SER A 444 18.66 4.84 4.33
N VAL A 445 19.47 5.69 4.96
CA VAL A 445 20.04 6.90 4.32
C VAL A 445 21.57 6.81 4.42
N PRO A 446 22.28 6.54 3.31
CA PRO A 446 21.76 6.27 1.96
C PRO A 446 21.06 4.91 1.83
N PRO A 447 20.07 4.74 0.93
CA PRO A 447 19.39 3.46 0.68
C PRO A 447 20.35 2.37 0.21
N THR A 448 20.06 1.11 0.53
CA THR A 448 20.87 -0.05 0.13
C THR A 448 20.01 -1.22 -0.37
N PRO A 449 20.57 -2.16 -1.17
CA PRO A 449 19.84 -3.37 -1.59
C PRO A 449 19.27 -4.19 -0.43
N GLN A 450 19.94 -4.16 0.73
CA GLN A 450 19.51 -4.88 1.93
C GLN A 450 18.14 -4.38 2.45
N ASP A 451 17.81 -3.11 2.25
CA ASP A 451 16.52 -2.55 2.67
C ASP A 451 15.36 -3.25 1.93
N PHE A 452 15.49 -3.43 0.61
CA PHE A 452 14.51 -4.14 -0.22
C PHE A 452 14.46 -5.64 0.08
N GLN A 453 15.62 -6.26 0.34
CA GLN A 453 15.67 -7.65 0.76
C GLN A 453 14.94 -7.87 2.09
N GLN A 454 15.16 -7.00 3.08
CA GLN A 454 14.49 -7.07 4.37
C GLN A 454 12.99 -6.86 4.24
N ALA A 455 12.55 -5.88 3.42
CA ALA A 455 11.15 -5.65 3.13
C ALA A 455 10.47 -6.89 2.54
N THR A 456 11.12 -7.54 1.55
CA THR A 456 10.64 -8.79 0.96
C THR A 456 10.55 -9.93 1.99
N GLN A 457 11.56 -10.08 2.84
CA GLN A 457 11.55 -11.12 3.88
C GLN A 457 10.43 -10.90 4.89
N ASN A 458 10.22 -9.65 5.33
CA ASN A 458 9.14 -9.28 6.25
C ASN A 458 7.77 -9.57 5.62
N PHE A 459 7.56 -9.17 4.37
CA PHE A 459 6.36 -9.45 3.60
C PHE A 459 6.05 -10.96 3.59
N LEU A 460 7.03 -11.79 3.23
CA LEU A 460 6.84 -13.24 3.14
C LEU A 460 6.62 -13.90 4.49
N GLN A 461 7.25 -13.39 5.55
CA GLN A 461 7.04 -13.87 6.91
C GLN A 461 5.62 -13.56 7.38
N GLU A 462 5.16 -12.33 7.16
CA GLU A 462 3.79 -11.92 7.48
C GLU A 462 2.79 -12.77 6.69
N LEU A 463 3.00 -12.92 5.38
CA LEU A 463 2.13 -13.71 4.51
C LEU A 463 1.97 -15.15 5.02
N ARG A 464 3.09 -15.80 5.38
CA ARG A 464 3.09 -17.14 5.98
C ARG A 464 2.35 -17.21 7.30
N SER A 465 2.47 -16.18 8.16
CA SER A 465 1.74 -16.13 9.43
C SER A 465 0.21 -16.07 9.26
N LEU A 466 -0.25 -15.53 8.13
CA LEU A 466 -1.66 -15.42 7.77
C LEU A 466 -2.19 -16.65 7.01
N GLY A 467 -1.34 -17.67 6.79
CA GLY A 467 -1.68 -18.87 6.04
C GLY A 467 -1.49 -18.75 4.52
N GLY A 468 -0.95 -17.63 4.03
CA GLY A 468 -0.52 -17.51 2.65
C GLY A 468 0.87 -18.12 2.51
N ASP A 469 1.02 -19.18 1.74
CA ASP A 469 2.34 -19.66 1.32
C ASP A 469 2.45 -19.54 -0.19
N LEU A 470 3.66 -19.25 -0.67
CA LEU A 470 3.90 -19.23 -2.10
C LEU A 470 4.23 -20.65 -2.53
N PRO A 471 3.46 -21.25 -3.47
CA PRO A 471 3.90 -22.51 -4.03
C PRO A 471 5.28 -22.30 -4.70
N PRO A 472 6.15 -23.33 -4.75
CA PRO A 472 7.52 -23.18 -5.27
C PRO A 472 7.61 -22.57 -6.67
N GLU A 473 6.56 -22.72 -7.47
CA GLU A 473 6.41 -22.17 -8.82
C GLU A 473 5.81 -20.77 -8.88
N ALA A 474 5.20 -20.26 -7.80
CA ALA A 474 4.63 -18.92 -7.78
C ALA A 474 5.73 -17.88 -7.88
N ARG A 475 5.42 -16.83 -8.64
CA ARG A 475 6.33 -15.72 -8.85
C ARG A 475 6.06 -14.60 -7.85
N LEU A 476 7.12 -13.99 -7.35
CA LEU A 476 7.03 -12.78 -6.53
C LEU A 476 7.24 -11.54 -7.42
N VAL A 477 6.39 -10.54 -7.29
CA VAL A 477 6.40 -9.33 -8.14
C VAL A 477 6.38 -8.09 -7.25
N TYR A 478 7.21 -7.08 -7.56
CA TYR A 478 7.02 -5.76 -6.97
C TYR A 478 5.94 -5.05 -7.79
N ALA A 479 4.71 -5.05 -7.27
CA ALA A 479 3.56 -4.45 -7.94
C ALA A 479 3.71 -2.93 -8.05
N GLU A 480 4.36 -2.32 -7.05
CA GLU A 480 4.66 -0.89 -7.02
C GLU A 480 5.98 -0.68 -6.29
N ALA A 481 6.76 0.30 -6.75
CA ALA A 481 7.96 0.78 -6.09
C ALA A 481 8.15 2.26 -6.42
N GLY A 482 8.60 3.05 -5.44
CA GLY A 482 8.93 4.45 -5.66
C GLY A 482 9.19 5.19 -4.36
N ILE A 483 9.65 6.43 -4.48
CA ILE A 483 9.85 7.35 -3.36
C ILE A 483 9.27 8.72 -3.73
N GLY A 484 8.39 9.27 -2.89
CA GLY A 484 7.53 10.41 -3.24
C GLY A 484 7.98 11.78 -2.74
N GLY A 485 8.95 11.83 -1.82
CA GLY A 485 9.58 13.09 -1.40
C GLY A 485 8.79 13.92 -0.37
N ASP A 486 7.69 13.37 0.17
CA ASP A 486 6.78 14.06 1.10
C ASP A 486 6.10 15.31 0.50
N THR A 487 5.26 15.99 1.28
CA THR A 487 4.59 17.23 0.92
C THR A 487 5.49 18.42 1.25
N VAL A 488 5.87 19.18 0.23
CA VAL A 488 6.52 20.48 0.43
C VAL A 488 5.54 21.45 1.10
N ARG A 489 5.88 21.91 2.30
CA ARG A 489 5.04 22.82 3.08
C ARG A 489 5.40 24.28 2.77
N PRO A 490 4.43 25.21 2.75
CA PRO A 490 4.75 26.63 2.76
C PRO A 490 5.37 27.00 4.12
N GLY A 491 6.41 27.82 4.11
CA GLY A 491 7.02 28.41 5.31
C GLY A 491 7.25 29.91 5.12
N ALA A 492 7.46 30.61 6.24
CA ALA A 492 7.64 32.07 6.26
C ALA A 492 8.79 32.55 5.35
N ASP A 493 9.87 31.78 5.30
CA ASP A 493 11.07 32.09 4.51
C ASP A 493 11.16 31.30 3.19
N GLY A 494 10.06 30.66 2.78
CA GLY A 494 9.97 29.86 1.56
C GLY A 494 9.57 28.40 1.81
N PRO A 495 9.69 27.53 0.80
CA PRO A 495 9.29 26.13 0.90
C PRO A 495 10.07 25.36 1.96
N VAL A 496 9.36 24.66 2.84
CA VAL A 496 9.91 23.74 3.84
C VAL A 496 9.83 22.32 3.29
N TYR A 497 11.00 21.72 3.08
CA TYR A 497 11.16 20.35 2.62
C TYR A 497 11.33 19.42 3.82
N ALA A 498 10.85 18.18 3.68
CA ALA A 498 11.26 17.11 4.56
C ALA A 498 12.78 16.85 4.42
N THR A 499 13.38 16.33 5.47
CA THR A 499 14.75 15.83 5.47
C THR A 499 14.83 14.49 4.70
N PRO A 500 16.02 14.10 4.20
CA PRO A 500 16.19 12.78 3.60
C PRO A 500 15.75 11.62 4.51
N ALA A 501 15.95 11.74 5.83
CA ALA A 501 15.56 10.70 6.78
C ALA A 501 14.03 10.57 6.91
N GLU A 502 13.30 11.69 6.91
CA GLU A 502 11.84 11.69 6.93
C GLU A 502 11.26 11.08 5.66
N VAL A 503 11.80 11.45 4.49
CA VAL A 503 11.38 10.89 3.19
C VAL A 503 11.70 9.39 3.10
N ALA A 504 12.89 8.97 3.51
CA ALA A 504 13.30 7.56 3.52
C ALA A 504 12.45 6.70 4.46
N ALA A 505 11.94 7.27 5.55
CA ALA A 505 11.04 6.59 6.48
C ALA A 505 9.63 6.36 5.92
N LYS A 506 9.21 7.12 4.90
CA LYS A 506 7.86 7.04 4.32
C LYS A 506 7.87 7.21 2.79
N PRO A 507 8.43 6.24 2.02
CA PRO A 507 8.55 6.39 0.58
C PRO A 507 7.22 6.57 -0.18
N TYR A 508 6.12 6.08 0.40
CA TYR A 508 4.75 6.24 -0.12
C TYR A 508 4.19 7.66 0.01
N GLU A 509 4.86 8.59 0.70
CA GLU A 509 4.36 9.96 0.88
C GLU A 509 4.81 10.92 -0.23
N GLY A 510 3.86 11.70 -0.74
CA GLY A 510 4.08 12.70 -1.77
C GLY A 510 2.75 13.30 -2.24
N ARG A 511 2.81 14.40 -3.01
CA ARG A 511 1.63 14.97 -3.66
C ARG A 511 1.90 15.22 -5.14
N GLY A 512 1.16 14.55 -6.02
CA GLY A 512 1.25 14.76 -7.48
C GLY A 512 0.83 16.15 -7.95
N SER A 513 0.00 16.86 -7.16
CA SER A 513 -0.60 18.14 -7.53
C SER A 513 0.13 19.38 -7.03
N SER A 514 1.16 19.24 -6.17
CA SER A 514 1.87 20.41 -5.65
C SER A 514 2.55 21.15 -6.80
N ARG A 515 2.51 22.49 -6.82
CA ARG A 515 3.33 23.31 -7.76
C ARG A 515 4.84 23.19 -7.47
N LEU A 516 5.18 22.76 -6.27
CA LEU A 516 6.55 22.57 -5.79
C LEU A 516 6.91 21.08 -5.87
N SER A 517 7.92 20.76 -6.68
CA SER A 517 8.49 19.41 -6.72
C SER A 517 9.44 19.23 -5.53
N PRO A 518 9.35 18.15 -4.73
CA PRO A 518 10.31 17.92 -3.65
C PRO A 518 11.74 17.73 -4.18
N TRP A 519 11.87 17.33 -5.45
CA TRP A 519 13.14 17.07 -6.12
C TRP A 519 13.91 18.32 -6.53
N THR A 520 13.36 19.53 -6.32
CA THR A 520 14.16 20.76 -6.46
C THR A 520 15.13 20.95 -5.31
N ASN A 521 14.97 20.21 -4.20
CA ASN A 521 15.96 20.13 -3.14
C ASN A 521 17.07 19.13 -3.52
N PRO A 522 18.34 19.56 -3.64
CA PRO A 522 19.42 18.67 -4.07
C PRO A 522 19.63 17.43 -3.21
N ALA A 523 19.43 17.54 -1.88
CA ALA A 523 19.60 16.41 -0.97
C ALA A 523 18.49 15.35 -1.15
N LEU A 524 17.27 15.78 -1.46
CA LEU A 524 16.16 14.86 -1.77
C LEU A 524 16.31 14.25 -3.16
N ALA A 525 16.80 15.02 -4.14
CA ALA A 525 17.13 14.49 -5.47
C ALA A 525 18.23 13.42 -5.39
N GLU A 526 19.28 13.67 -4.61
CA GLU A 526 20.35 12.70 -4.35
C GLU A 526 19.81 11.43 -3.69
N LEU A 527 18.96 11.56 -2.65
CA LEU A 527 18.30 10.41 -2.02
C LEU A 527 17.48 9.61 -3.05
N ARG A 528 16.72 10.28 -3.93
CA ARG A 528 15.90 9.63 -4.96
C ARG A 528 16.77 8.84 -5.96
N GLN A 529 17.90 9.38 -6.36
CA GLN A 529 18.86 8.69 -7.24
C GLN A 529 19.47 7.47 -6.54
N GLN A 530 19.88 7.61 -5.28
CA GLN A 530 20.42 6.51 -4.48
C GLN A 530 19.38 5.40 -4.24
N TYR A 531 18.11 5.75 -4.00
CA TYR A 531 17.00 4.80 -3.87
C TYR A 531 16.87 3.92 -5.12
N HIS A 532 16.83 4.52 -6.31
CA HIS A 532 16.65 3.76 -7.55
C HIS A 532 17.90 2.97 -7.92
N ALA A 533 19.10 3.47 -7.62
CA ALA A 533 20.34 2.71 -7.78
C ALA A 533 20.33 1.44 -6.91
N ALA A 534 19.98 1.56 -5.62
CA ALA A 534 19.87 0.44 -4.69
C ALA A 534 18.77 -0.55 -5.11
N LEU A 535 17.63 -0.07 -5.62
CA LEU A 535 16.56 -0.91 -6.15
C LEU A 535 17.04 -1.70 -7.38
N CYS A 536 17.69 -1.06 -8.36
CA CYS A 536 18.25 -1.76 -9.52
C CYS A 536 19.28 -2.81 -9.11
N GLU A 537 20.19 -2.49 -8.18
CA GLU A 537 21.17 -3.46 -7.65
C GLU A 537 20.49 -4.65 -6.96
N TYR A 538 19.44 -4.41 -6.17
CA TYR A 538 18.64 -5.50 -5.58
C TYR A 538 17.97 -6.38 -6.66
N LEU A 539 17.40 -5.77 -7.70
CA LEU A 539 16.70 -6.47 -8.78
C LEU A 539 17.64 -7.18 -9.77
N GLN A 540 18.96 -7.03 -9.64
CA GLN A 540 19.93 -7.86 -10.37
C GLN A 540 19.97 -9.32 -9.86
N ASN A 541 19.04 -9.72 -8.98
CA ASN A 541 18.73 -11.10 -8.57
C ASN A 541 19.97 -11.98 -8.39
N GLY A 542 20.71 -11.74 -7.31
CA GLY A 542 21.71 -12.71 -6.85
C GLY A 542 21.07 -14.07 -6.50
N PRO A 543 21.83 -15.19 -6.57
CA PRO A 543 21.33 -16.54 -6.30
C PRO A 543 20.75 -16.73 -4.89
N ASP A 544 20.99 -15.78 -3.99
CA ASP A 544 20.56 -15.81 -2.59
C ASP A 544 19.18 -15.14 -2.37
N THR A 545 18.57 -14.55 -3.40
CA THR A 545 17.20 -14.00 -3.31
C THR A 545 16.18 -15.13 -3.42
N THR A 546 15.53 -15.48 -2.30
CA THR A 546 14.53 -16.55 -2.25
C THR A 546 13.22 -16.05 -1.64
N PRO A 547 12.11 -16.08 -2.41
CA PRO A 547 12.02 -16.27 -3.86
C PRO A 547 12.58 -15.04 -4.61
N PRO A 548 13.10 -15.21 -5.83
CA PRO A 548 13.54 -14.10 -6.65
C PRO A 548 12.35 -13.24 -7.09
N ILE A 549 12.59 -11.96 -7.31
CA ILE A 549 11.61 -11.07 -7.94
C ILE A 549 11.56 -11.40 -9.43
N ASP A 550 10.36 -11.61 -9.97
CA ASP A 550 10.11 -11.88 -11.40
C ASP A 550 10.21 -10.60 -12.23
N LYS A 551 9.66 -9.51 -11.70
CA LYS A 551 9.67 -8.15 -12.26
C LYS A 551 9.20 -7.15 -11.21
N ALA A 552 9.50 -5.88 -11.46
CA ALA A 552 9.09 -4.76 -10.63
C ALA A 552 8.43 -3.67 -11.48
N PHE A 553 7.51 -2.92 -10.89
CA PHE A 553 6.86 -1.78 -11.53
C PHE A 553 7.05 -0.51 -10.72
N LEU A 554 7.42 0.58 -11.39
CA LEU A 554 7.48 1.91 -10.77
C LEU A 554 6.08 2.49 -10.63
N TRP A 555 5.84 3.23 -9.55
CA TRP A 555 4.65 4.08 -9.46
C TRP A 555 4.85 5.33 -10.32
N SER A 556 4.50 5.25 -11.61
CA SER A 556 4.80 6.30 -12.59
C SER A 556 3.78 7.43 -12.61
N GLU A 557 3.54 8.04 -11.44
CA GLU A 557 2.62 9.16 -11.29
C GLU A 557 3.15 10.19 -10.28
N GLY A 558 2.93 11.48 -10.54
CA GLY A 558 3.39 12.54 -9.63
C GLY A 558 4.90 12.47 -9.29
N PRO A 559 5.30 12.78 -8.05
CA PRO A 559 6.72 12.79 -7.66
C PRO A 559 7.38 11.40 -7.71
N TRP A 560 6.61 10.32 -7.79
CA TRP A 560 7.14 8.97 -7.92
C TRP A 560 7.51 8.58 -9.36
N ASP A 561 7.30 9.45 -10.35
CA ASP A 561 7.53 9.16 -11.77
C ASP A 561 8.91 9.66 -12.26
N PRO A 562 10.02 8.93 -12.04
CA PRO A 562 11.33 9.38 -12.50
C PRO A 562 11.52 9.21 -14.01
N GLN A 563 10.69 8.40 -14.69
CA GLN A 563 10.80 8.16 -16.13
C GLN A 563 9.91 9.11 -16.95
N GLY A 564 8.94 9.74 -16.29
CA GLY A 564 8.04 10.73 -16.87
C GLY A 564 6.85 10.12 -17.61
N VAL A 565 6.43 8.88 -17.32
CA VAL A 565 5.30 8.23 -18.01
C VAL A 565 4.02 9.08 -17.99
N ALA A 566 3.68 9.66 -16.84
CA ALA A 566 2.54 10.57 -16.69
C ALA A 566 2.84 12.00 -17.16
N GLY A 567 4.13 12.39 -17.18
CA GLY A 567 4.60 13.65 -17.74
C GLY A 567 6.05 13.97 -17.39
N GLU A 568 6.68 14.87 -18.15
CA GLU A 568 8.11 15.23 -17.99
C GLU A 568 8.45 15.92 -16.66
N ARG A 569 7.44 16.39 -15.94
CA ARG A 569 7.62 17.27 -14.77
C ARG A 569 8.48 16.67 -13.67
N PHE A 570 8.37 15.37 -13.44
CA PHE A 570 9.10 14.67 -12.38
C PHE A 570 10.18 13.73 -12.92
N ARG A 571 10.45 13.79 -14.23
CA ARG A 571 11.49 13.00 -14.86
C ARG A 571 12.85 13.35 -14.29
N ASP A 572 13.68 12.33 -14.08
CA ASP A 572 15.08 12.43 -13.74
C ASP A 572 15.87 11.56 -14.73
N ASP A 573 16.63 12.21 -15.63
CA ASP A 573 17.37 11.51 -16.68
C ASP A 573 18.43 10.54 -16.12
N ALA A 574 19.04 10.85 -14.98
CA ALA A 574 20.03 9.96 -14.37
C ALA A 574 19.38 8.67 -13.85
N ILE A 575 18.17 8.77 -13.29
CA ILE A 575 17.40 7.61 -12.87
C ILE A 575 16.92 6.83 -14.10
N ALA A 576 16.39 7.50 -15.11
CA ALA A 576 15.94 6.85 -16.35
C ALA A 576 17.08 6.07 -17.02
N ASP A 577 18.26 6.68 -17.17
CA ASP A 577 19.44 6.04 -17.75
C ASP A 577 19.92 4.83 -16.92
N ALA A 578 19.87 4.93 -15.59
CA ALA A 578 20.24 3.82 -14.71
C ALA A 578 19.29 2.62 -14.85
N ILE A 579 17.98 2.89 -15.02
CA ILE A 579 16.98 1.85 -15.26
C ILE A 579 17.15 1.24 -16.65
N ASP A 580 17.45 2.04 -17.67
CA ASP A 580 17.71 1.55 -19.02
C ASP A 580 18.93 0.63 -19.04
N GLN A 581 20.00 1.00 -18.34
CA GLN A 581 21.19 0.15 -18.19
C GLN A 581 20.86 -1.18 -17.47
N HIS A 582 20.10 -1.12 -16.38
CA HIS A 582 19.62 -2.31 -15.67
C HIS A 582 18.78 -3.22 -16.58
N ASN A 583 17.88 -2.63 -17.36
CA ASN A 583 16.97 -3.35 -18.24
C ASN A 583 17.62 -3.87 -19.52
N ALA A 584 18.74 -3.31 -19.96
CA ALA A 584 19.43 -3.72 -21.18
C ALA A 584 20.26 -5.01 -21.04
N VAL A 585 20.55 -5.47 -19.82
CA VAL A 585 21.36 -6.67 -19.58
C VAL A 585 20.64 -7.91 -20.13
N ASP A 586 21.28 -8.63 -21.05
CA ASP A 586 20.77 -9.93 -21.53
C ASP A 586 20.93 -10.95 -20.40
N PRO A 587 19.85 -11.67 -20.01
CA PRO A 587 19.93 -12.68 -18.95
C PRO A 587 20.74 -13.95 -19.33
N ASN A 588 21.32 -14.04 -20.55
CA ASN A 588 22.01 -15.24 -21.07
C ASN A 588 23.54 -15.15 -21.10
#